data_AF-A0A841HV29-F1
#
_entry.id   AF-A0A841HV29-F1
#
_cell.length_a   1.000
_cell.length_b   1.000
_cell.length_c   1.000
_cell.angle_alpha   90.00
_cell.angle_beta   90.00
_cell.angle_gamma   90.00
#
_symmetry.space_group_name_H-M   'P 1'
#
loop_
_entity.id
_entity.type
_entity.pdbx_description
1 polymer ?
#
loop_
_entity_poly.entity_id
_entity_poly.type
_entity_poly.pdbx_seq_one_letter_code
_entity_poly.pdbx_strand_id
1 'polypeptide(L)'
;MDSQYKAYLLERYHDEVAGESFFRTLSEHATDPDRNYKWQVLTRLETETQELLRSALKELELEVAPRREDIERGQREATRFSAIPWIEFMKGFRPVLQNFVHMFEAAESLAPDVRDRTLLQHVTAHERALLAFVTRELEGCSDASLQPVLTLLENPPRRF
;
A
#
# COMPACT_ATOMS: atom_id res chain seq x y z
N MET A 1 -1.15 4.94 27.15
CA MET A 1 -0.63 3.97 26.17
C MET A 1 -1.45 3.97 24.87
N ASP A 2 -2.70 4.42 24.89
CA ASP A 2 -3.60 4.43 23.71
C ASP A 2 -3.30 5.50 22.63
N SER A 3 -2.60 6.59 22.97
CA SER A 3 -2.40 7.72 22.03
C SER A 3 -1.41 7.44 20.90
N GLN A 4 -0.36 6.65 21.15
CA GLN A 4 0.65 6.34 20.13
C GLN A 4 0.13 5.35 19.09
N TYR A 5 -0.64 4.35 19.53
CA TYR A 5 -1.29 3.39 18.63
C TYR A 5 -2.32 4.09 17.73
N LYS A 6 -3.19 4.93 18.32
CA LYS A 6 -4.15 5.75 17.55
C LYS A 6 -3.47 6.65 16.52
N ALA A 7 -2.39 7.34 16.92
CA ALA A 7 -1.63 8.19 16.01
C ALA A 7 -1.02 7.38 14.86
N TYR A 8 -0.48 6.19 15.16
CA TYR A 8 0.07 5.29 14.16
C TYR A 8 -1.00 4.84 13.16
N LEU A 9 -2.16 4.37 13.62
CA LEU A 9 -3.24 3.95 12.73
C LEU A 9 -3.75 5.11 11.85
N LEU A 10 -3.88 6.30 12.42
CA LEU A 10 -4.30 7.48 11.69
C LEU A 10 -3.29 7.85 10.59
N GLU A 11 -2.00 7.81 10.90
CA GLU A 11 -0.93 8.04 9.93
C GLU A 11 -0.98 7.02 8.80
N ARG A 12 -1.06 5.72 9.13
CA ARG A 12 -1.18 4.66 8.12
C ARG A 12 -2.42 4.86 7.24
N TYR A 13 -3.57 5.21 7.82
CA TYR A 13 -4.78 5.49 7.04
C TYR A 13 -4.55 6.59 5.98
N HIS A 14 -3.87 7.68 6.35
CA HIS A 14 -3.55 8.78 5.42
C HIS A 14 -2.50 8.39 4.37
N ASP A 15 -1.58 7.49 4.71
CA ASP A 15 -0.65 6.92 3.75
C ASP A 15 -1.36 6.02 2.74
N GLU A 16 -2.29 5.16 3.14
CA GLU A 16 -3.10 4.34 2.21
C GLU A 16 -3.96 5.22 1.28
N VAL A 17 -4.53 6.33 1.77
CA VAL A 17 -5.27 7.28 0.91
C VAL A 17 -4.36 7.83 -0.19
N ALA A 18 -3.12 8.17 0.17
CA ALA A 18 -2.15 8.68 -0.80
C ALA A 18 -1.67 7.58 -1.76
N GLY A 19 -1.40 6.38 -1.25
CA GLY A 19 -1.00 5.21 -2.03
C GLY A 19 -2.07 4.76 -3.03
N GLU A 20 -3.34 4.72 -2.61
CA GLU A 20 -4.48 4.44 -3.50
C GLU A 20 -4.50 5.44 -4.66
N SER A 21 -4.41 6.74 -4.35
CA SER A 21 -4.40 7.77 -5.39
C SER A 21 -3.16 7.69 -6.27
N PHE A 22 -2.01 7.33 -5.72
CA PHE A 22 -0.75 7.19 -6.44
C PHE A 22 -0.83 6.08 -7.49
N PHE A 23 -1.18 4.85 -7.08
CA PHE A 23 -1.27 3.73 -8.01
C PHE A 23 -2.41 3.89 -9.00
N ARG A 24 -3.55 4.48 -8.60
CA ARG A 24 -4.66 4.79 -9.51
C ARG A 24 -4.20 5.72 -10.64
N THR A 25 -3.53 6.81 -10.30
CA THR A 25 -3.02 7.75 -11.31
C THR A 25 -1.93 7.11 -12.18
N LEU A 26 -1.05 6.27 -11.63
CA LEU A 26 -0.10 5.51 -12.46
C LEU A 26 -0.80 4.55 -13.45
N SER A 27 -1.89 3.90 -13.02
CA SER A 27 -2.74 3.08 -13.89
C SER A 27 -3.30 3.91 -15.04
N GLU A 28 -3.85 5.09 -14.77
CA GLU A 28 -4.43 5.98 -15.80
C GLU A 28 -3.41 6.43 -16.87
N HIS A 29 -2.12 6.53 -16.50
CA HIS A 29 -1.03 6.87 -17.41
C HIS A 29 -0.37 5.66 -18.09
N ALA A 30 -0.67 4.43 -17.67
CA ALA A 30 -0.04 3.23 -18.19
C ALA A 30 -0.57 2.87 -19.59
N THR A 31 0.34 2.74 -20.56
CA THR A 31 0.03 2.31 -21.93
C THR A 31 0.18 0.80 -22.13
N ASP A 32 0.98 0.15 -21.29
CA ASP A 32 1.15 -1.30 -21.27
C ASP A 32 0.01 -1.96 -20.47
N PRO A 33 -0.79 -2.86 -21.07
CA PRO A 33 -1.94 -3.46 -20.38
C PRO A 33 -1.57 -4.28 -19.14
N ASP A 34 -0.41 -4.95 -19.14
CA ASP A 34 0.03 -5.75 -17.99
C ASP A 34 0.42 -4.85 -16.82
N ARG A 35 1.15 -3.76 -17.09
CA ARG A 35 1.51 -2.77 -16.07
C ARG A 35 0.29 -2.01 -15.55
N ASN A 36 -0.65 -1.67 -16.44
CA ASN A 36 -1.91 -1.09 -16.04
C ASN A 36 -2.66 -2.02 -15.06
N TYR A 37 -2.76 -3.31 -15.37
CA TYR A 37 -3.36 -4.30 -14.48
C TYR A 37 -2.64 -4.38 -13.13
N LYS A 38 -1.30 -4.40 -13.13
CA LYS A 38 -0.50 -4.39 -11.89
C LYS A 38 -0.82 -3.17 -11.02
N TRP A 39 -0.89 -1.98 -11.61
CA TRP A 39 -1.28 -0.77 -10.88
C TRP A 39 -2.71 -0.82 -10.35
N GLN A 40 -3.65 -1.40 -11.07
CA GLN A 40 -5.00 -1.62 -10.54
C GLN A 40 -5.02 -2.57 -9.34
N VAL A 41 -4.23 -3.65 -9.40
CA VAL A 41 -4.09 -4.59 -8.28
C VAL A 41 -3.48 -3.92 -7.06
N LEU A 42 -2.42 -3.11 -7.23
CA LEU A 42 -1.84 -2.34 -6.12
C LEU A 42 -2.82 -1.28 -5.58
N THR A 43 -3.56 -0.59 -6.46
CA THR A 43 -4.62 0.34 -6.03
C THR A 43 -5.64 -0.37 -5.13
N ARG A 44 -6.01 -1.61 -5.47
CA ARG A 44 -6.96 -2.39 -4.68
C ARG A 44 -6.40 -2.77 -3.30
N LEU A 45 -5.10 -3.08 -3.22
CA LEU A 45 -4.41 -3.38 -1.96
C LEU A 45 -4.52 -2.20 -0.99
N GLU A 46 -4.24 -0.99 -1.48
CA GLU A 46 -4.37 0.25 -0.70
C GLU A 46 -5.81 0.48 -0.24
N THR A 47 -6.79 0.31 -1.15
CA THR A 47 -8.22 0.50 -0.81
C THR A 47 -8.68 -0.46 0.29
N GLU A 48 -8.36 -1.76 0.20
CA GLU A 48 -8.78 -2.74 1.21
C GLU A 48 -8.06 -2.50 2.56
N THR A 49 -6.76 -2.17 2.52
CA THR A 49 -6.00 -1.82 3.75
C THR A 49 -6.54 -0.55 4.40
N GLN A 50 -6.87 0.48 3.62
CA GLN A 50 -7.53 1.71 4.07
C GLN A 50 -8.89 1.44 4.73
N GLU A 51 -9.70 0.53 4.19
CA GLU A 51 -11.00 0.14 4.75
C GLU A 51 -10.86 -0.58 6.08
N LEU A 52 -9.85 -1.47 6.21
CA LEU A 52 -9.51 -2.13 7.48
C LEU A 52 -9.08 -1.12 8.54
N LEU A 53 -8.18 -0.19 8.19
CA LEU A 53 -7.71 0.86 9.11
C LEU A 53 -8.83 1.80 9.53
N ARG A 54 -9.71 2.18 8.60
CA ARG A 54 -10.89 3.01 8.91
C ARG A 54 -11.80 2.33 9.92
N SER A 55 -12.04 1.03 9.74
CA SER A 55 -12.88 0.25 10.64
C SER A 55 -12.27 0.18 12.05
N ALA A 56 -10.96 -0.04 12.15
CA ALA A 56 -10.26 -0.03 13.44
C ALA A 56 -10.28 1.36 14.12
N LEU A 57 -10.04 2.43 13.38
CA LEU A 57 -10.12 3.81 13.90
C LEU A 57 -11.52 4.16 14.39
N LYS A 58 -12.56 3.70 13.69
CA LYS A 58 -13.95 3.90 14.11
C LYS A 58 -14.26 3.24 15.45
N GLU A 59 -13.77 2.02 15.68
CA GLU A 59 -13.94 1.34 16.98
C GLU A 59 -13.20 2.04 18.11
N LEU A 60 -12.16 2.80 17.78
CA LEU A 60 -11.43 3.70 18.67
C LEU A 60 -12.11 5.07 18.83
N GLU A 61 -13.35 5.20 18.34
CA GLU A 61 -14.18 6.42 18.34
C GLU A 61 -13.57 7.58 17.52
N LEU A 62 -12.75 7.25 16.52
CA LEU A 62 -12.15 8.21 15.59
C LEU A 62 -12.74 8.03 14.18
N GLU A 63 -13.65 8.92 13.82
CA GLU A 63 -14.15 9.02 12.45
C GLU A 63 -13.10 9.69 11.55
N VAL A 64 -12.75 9.01 10.47
CA VAL A 64 -11.75 9.49 9.49
C VAL A 64 -12.34 9.52 8.09
N ALA A 65 -11.87 10.49 7.31
CA ALA A 65 -12.21 10.64 5.91
C ALA A 65 -10.94 10.92 5.10
N PRO A 66 -10.91 10.54 3.81
CA PRO A 66 -9.81 10.90 2.92
C PRO A 66 -9.62 12.41 2.91
N ARG A 67 -8.39 12.86 3.14
CA ARG A 67 -8.09 14.29 3.05
C ARG A 67 -7.69 14.62 1.63
N ARG A 68 -8.11 15.79 1.17
CA ARG A 68 -7.72 16.31 -0.14
C ARG A 68 -6.19 16.40 -0.29
N GLU A 69 -5.48 16.74 0.79
CA GLU A 69 -4.01 16.83 0.79
C GLU A 69 -3.32 15.50 0.49
N ASP A 70 -3.84 14.38 1.01
CA ASP A 70 -3.28 13.03 0.80
C ASP A 70 -3.50 12.57 -0.64
N ILE A 71 -4.72 12.80 -1.16
CA ILE A 71 -5.07 12.50 -2.56
C ILE A 71 -4.17 13.29 -3.50
N GLU A 72 -4.06 14.60 -3.30
CA GLU A 72 -3.20 15.45 -4.15
C GLU A 72 -1.72 15.09 -4.00
N ARG A 73 -1.27 14.61 -2.82
CA ARG A 73 0.09 14.08 -2.62
C ARG A 73 0.33 12.88 -3.55
N GLY A 74 -0.54 11.87 -3.50
CA GLY A 74 -0.43 10.69 -4.37
C GLY A 74 -0.43 11.04 -5.87
N GLN A 75 -1.34 11.93 -6.30
CA GLN A 75 -1.41 12.38 -7.70
C GLN A 75 -0.13 13.09 -8.17
N ARG A 76 0.41 13.99 -7.34
CA ARG A 76 1.64 14.73 -7.65
C ARG A 76 2.84 13.80 -7.77
N GLU A 77 2.94 12.82 -6.88
CA GLU A 77 3.99 11.81 -6.94
C GLU A 77 3.83 10.94 -8.18
N ALA A 78 2.64 10.38 -8.43
CA ALA A 78 2.36 9.55 -9.61
C ALA A 78 2.70 10.27 -10.92
N THR A 79 2.37 11.56 -11.03
CA THR A 79 2.72 12.38 -12.19
C THR A 79 4.24 12.49 -12.40
N ARG A 80 5.03 12.56 -11.32
CA ARG A 80 6.50 12.57 -11.41
C ARG A 80 7.04 11.21 -11.85
N PHE A 81 6.39 10.13 -11.43
CA PHE A 81 6.84 8.76 -11.68
C PHE A 81 6.29 8.16 -12.99
N SER A 82 5.24 8.72 -13.60
CA SER A 82 4.58 8.17 -14.79
C SER A 82 5.49 8.11 -16.03
N ALA A 83 6.49 8.99 -16.11
CA ALA A 83 7.49 9.00 -17.18
C ALA A 83 8.71 8.11 -16.89
N ILE A 84 8.83 7.54 -15.68
CA ILE A 84 9.99 6.74 -15.30
C ILE A 84 9.87 5.33 -15.91
N PRO A 85 10.92 4.81 -16.56
CA PRO A 85 10.91 3.44 -17.05
C PRO A 85 10.63 2.44 -15.93
N TRP A 86 9.79 1.45 -16.21
CA TRP A 86 9.33 0.47 -15.23
C TRP A 86 10.42 -0.13 -14.33
N ILE A 87 11.52 -0.61 -14.92
CA ILE A 87 12.62 -1.21 -14.15
C ILE A 87 13.32 -0.18 -13.25
N GLU A 88 13.43 1.08 -13.69
CA GLU A 88 14.01 2.15 -12.88
C GLU A 88 13.07 2.55 -11.73
N PHE A 89 11.75 2.55 -11.97
CA PHE A 89 10.75 2.68 -10.92
C PHE A 89 10.94 1.59 -9.86
N MET A 90 11.00 0.32 -10.27
CA MET A 90 11.16 -0.81 -9.34
C MET A 90 12.46 -0.73 -8.54
N LYS A 91 13.57 -0.34 -9.18
CA LYS A 91 14.86 -0.13 -8.49
C LYS A 91 14.77 0.96 -7.43
N GLY A 92 14.10 2.08 -7.74
CA GLY A 92 13.90 3.18 -6.81
C GLY A 92 12.94 2.84 -5.67
N PHE A 93 11.91 2.04 -5.94
CA PHE A 93 10.88 1.73 -4.96
C PHE A 93 11.33 0.66 -3.94
N ARG A 94 12.16 -0.31 -4.36
CA ARG A 94 12.66 -1.37 -3.48
C ARG A 94 13.28 -0.88 -2.16
N PRO A 95 14.25 0.05 -2.13
CA PRO A 95 14.85 0.49 -0.87
C PRO A 95 13.87 1.24 0.03
N VAL A 96 12.87 1.93 -0.53
CA VAL A 96 11.81 2.59 0.24
C VAL A 96 10.97 1.55 0.98
N LEU A 97 10.51 0.52 0.27
CA LEU A 97 9.73 -0.59 0.85
C LEU A 97 10.55 -1.39 1.87
N GLN A 98 11.85 -1.61 1.64
CA GLN A 98 12.72 -2.26 2.63
C GLN A 98 12.77 -1.48 3.96
N ASN A 99 12.82 -0.15 3.89
CA ASN A 99 12.78 0.69 5.07
C ASN A 99 11.40 0.63 5.77
N PHE A 100 10.30 0.67 5.00
CA PHE A 100 8.95 0.57 5.57
C PHE A 100 8.68 -0.77 6.23
N VAL A 101 9.08 -1.90 5.63
CA VAL A 101 8.99 -3.22 6.26
C VAL A 101 9.67 -3.20 7.63
N HIS A 102 10.90 -2.69 7.73
CA HIS A 102 11.62 -2.63 9.00
C HIS A 102 10.90 -1.74 10.03
N MET A 103 10.40 -0.57 9.62
CA MET A 103 9.67 0.34 10.49
C MET A 103 8.36 -0.27 11.00
N PHE A 104 7.62 -0.97 10.14
CA PHE A 104 6.30 -1.50 10.47
C PHE A 104 6.40 -2.75 11.33
N GLU A 105 7.41 -3.60 11.11
CA GLU A 105 7.76 -4.70 12.00
C GLU A 105 8.01 -4.23 13.44
N ALA A 106 8.74 -3.11 13.61
CA ALA A 106 8.96 -2.52 14.93
C ALA A 106 7.65 -1.98 15.53
N ALA A 107 6.78 -1.41 14.70
CA ALA A 107 5.50 -0.83 15.12
C ALA A 107 4.49 -1.89 15.61
N GLU A 108 4.62 -3.17 15.25
CA GLU A 108 3.74 -4.25 15.78
C GLU A 108 3.74 -4.31 17.32
N SER A 109 4.80 -3.82 17.97
CA SER A 109 4.91 -3.73 19.43
C SER A 109 4.04 -2.64 20.07
N LEU A 110 3.50 -1.71 19.27
CA LEU A 110 2.58 -0.66 19.72
C LEU A 110 1.17 -1.17 20.02
N ALA A 111 0.82 -2.35 19.49
CA ALA A 111 -0.50 -2.92 19.66
C ALA A 111 -0.80 -3.23 21.14
N PRO A 112 -1.90 -2.70 21.70
CA PRO A 112 -2.26 -2.91 23.10
C PRO A 112 -2.78 -4.34 23.37
N ASP A 113 -3.32 -5.02 22.36
CA ASP A 113 -3.81 -6.39 22.47
C ASP A 113 -3.51 -7.25 21.22
N VAL A 114 -3.94 -8.52 21.27
CA VAL A 114 -3.69 -9.51 20.21
C VAL A 114 -4.41 -9.16 18.91
N ARG A 115 -5.61 -8.58 18.99
CA ARG A 115 -6.40 -8.21 17.83
C ARG A 115 -5.73 -7.03 17.12
N ASP A 116 -5.34 -6.01 17.86
CA ASP A 116 -4.60 -4.87 17.32
C ASP A 116 -3.25 -5.27 16.74
N ARG A 117 -2.57 -6.25 17.36
CA ARG A 117 -1.34 -6.81 16.80
C ARG A 117 -1.58 -7.49 15.46
N THR A 118 -2.71 -8.18 15.32
CA THR A 118 -3.09 -8.83 14.06
C THR A 118 -3.32 -7.80 12.96
N LEU A 119 -3.92 -6.65 13.27
CA LEU A 119 -4.06 -5.53 12.34
C LEU A 119 -2.68 -4.97 11.94
N LEU A 120 -1.77 -4.71 12.88
CA LEU A 120 -0.43 -4.21 12.56
C LEU A 120 0.40 -5.21 11.77
N GLN A 121 0.22 -6.50 12.00
CA GLN A 121 0.81 -7.58 11.20
C GLN A 121 0.26 -7.60 9.78
N HIS A 122 -1.02 -7.28 9.57
CA HIS A 122 -1.60 -7.13 8.24
C HIS A 122 -0.97 -5.94 7.50
N VAL A 123 -0.83 -4.78 8.14
CA VAL A 123 -0.14 -3.61 7.57
C VAL A 123 1.32 -3.93 7.24
N THR A 124 2.01 -4.72 8.07
CA THR A 124 3.37 -5.17 7.76
C THR A 124 3.41 -6.18 6.61
N ALA A 125 2.42 -7.07 6.51
CA ALA A 125 2.28 -8.02 5.42
C ALA A 125 2.04 -7.31 4.07
N HIS A 126 1.28 -6.22 4.06
CA HIS A 126 1.12 -5.33 2.91
C HIS A 126 2.49 -4.90 2.36
N GLU A 127 3.34 -4.29 3.18
CA GLU A 127 4.66 -3.80 2.75
C GLU A 127 5.57 -4.94 2.26
N ARG A 128 5.53 -6.09 2.94
CA ARG A 128 6.27 -7.28 2.50
C ARG A 128 5.77 -7.78 1.15
N ALA A 129 4.47 -7.71 0.87
CA ALA A 129 3.89 -8.11 -0.40
C ALA A 129 4.29 -7.15 -1.53
N LEU A 130 4.27 -5.84 -1.29
CA LEU A 130 4.80 -4.84 -2.23
C LEU A 130 6.30 -5.08 -2.51
N LEU A 131 7.10 -5.30 -1.47
CA LEU A 131 8.53 -5.58 -1.63
C LEU A 131 8.78 -6.87 -2.44
N ALA A 132 8.01 -7.92 -2.19
CA ALA A 132 8.08 -9.16 -2.93
C ALA A 132 7.67 -8.97 -4.41
N PHE A 133 6.63 -8.18 -4.68
CA PHE A 133 6.23 -7.79 -6.03
C PHE A 133 7.37 -7.09 -6.75
N VAL A 134 7.93 -6.03 -6.16
CA VAL A 134 9.04 -5.25 -6.74
C VAL A 134 10.27 -6.14 -6.98
N THR A 135 10.59 -7.03 -6.04
CA THR A 135 11.74 -7.94 -6.17
C THR A 135 11.56 -8.89 -7.35
N ARG A 136 10.37 -9.50 -7.49
CA ARG A 136 10.06 -10.39 -8.61
C ARG A 136 10.09 -9.69 -9.96
N GLU A 137 9.63 -8.43 -10.05
CA GLU A 137 9.76 -7.63 -11.27
C GLU A 137 11.23 -7.41 -11.66
N LEU A 138 12.09 -7.15 -10.68
CA LEU A 138 13.53 -6.94 -10.92
C LEU A 138 14.27 -8.23 -11.29
N GLU A 139 13.79 -9.39 -10.84
CA GLU A 139 14.33 -10.71 -11.16
C GLU A 139 13.82 -11.27 -12.50
N GLY A 140 12.94 -10.53 -13.19
CA GLY A 140 12.33 -10.96 -14.46
C GLY A 140 11.17 -11.95 -14.29
N CYS A 141 10.69 -12.18 -13.06
CA CYS A 141 9.54 -13.03 -12.75
C CYS A 141 8.20 -12.26 -12.86
N SER A 142 8.06 -11.46 -13.92
CA SER A 142 6.95 -10.51 -14.12
C SER A 142 5.56 -11.16 -14.10
N ASP A 143 5.40 -12.37 -14.65
CA ASP A 143 4.10 -13.05 -14.74
C ASP A 143 3.57 -13.51 -13.38
N ALA A 144 4.47 -13.67 -12.39
CA ALA A 144 4.16 -14.16 -11.05
C ALA A 144 4.39 -13.09 -9.97
N SER A 145 4.73 -11.86 -10.36
CA SER A 145 5.10 -10.81 -9.40
C SER A 145 3.95 -10.39 -8.50
N LEU A 146 2.72 -10.41 -8.99
CA LEU A 146 1.53 -10.03 -8.24
C LEU A 146 1.07 -11.07 -7.22
N GLN A 147 1.54 -12.33 -7.29
CA GLN A 147 1.03 -13.39 -6.41
C GLN A 147 1.07 -13.02 -4.91
N PRO A 148 2.14 -12.42 -4.35
CA PRO A 148 2.15 -12.05 -2.93
C PRO A 148 1.06 -11.04 -2.59
N VAL A 149 0.82 -10.05 -3.46
CA VAL A 149 -0.23 -9.03 -3.27
C VAL A 149 -1.61 -9.66 -3.36
N LEU A 150 -1.84 -10.52 -4.36
CA LEU A 150 -3.12 -11.20 -4.57
C LEU A 150 -3.52 -12.07 -3.38
N THR A 151 -2.57 -12.60 -2.59
CA THR A 151 -2.89 -13.38 -1.38
C THR A 151 -3.49 -12.55 -0.25
N LEU A 152 -3.34 -11.22 -0.29
CA LEU A 152 -3.88 -10.31 0.72
C LEU A 152 -5.22 -9.70 0.32
N LEU A 153 -5.62 -9.85 -0.95
CA LEU A 153 -6.84 -9.24 -1.46
C LEU A 153 -8.05 -10.15 -1.26
N GLU A 154 -9.13 -9.58 -0.75
CA GLU A 154 -10.44 -10.22 -0.72
C GLU A 154 -11.12 -10.17 -2.10
N ASN A 155 -10.99 -9.04 -2.82
CA ASN A 155 -11.64 -8.83 -4.12
C ASN A 155 -10.63 -8.36 -5.17
N PRO A 156 -9.82 -9.28 -5.73
CA PRO A 156 -8.82 -8.91 -6.73
C PRO A 156 -9.47 -8.37 -8.03
N PRO A 157 -8.89 -7.34 -8.66
CA PRO A 157 -9.33 -6.87 -9.97
C PRO A 157 -9.28 -7.98 -11.02
N ARG A 158 -10.27 -7.99 -11.93
CA ARG A 158 -10.30 -8.96 -13.04
C ARG A 158 -9.25 -8.57 -14.09
N ARG A 159 -8.46 -9.56 -14.52
CA ARG A 159 -7.61 -9.43 -15.70
C ARG A 159 -8.50 -9.60 -16.94
N PHE A 160 -8.50 -8.61 -17.83
CA PHE A 160 -9.23 -8.64 -19.10
C PHE A 160 -8.31 -8.99 -20.26
#